data_AF-A0A519QTW6-F1
#
_entry.id   AF-A0A519QTW6-F1
#
_cell.length_a   1.000
_cell.length_b   1.000
_cell.length_c   1.000
_cell.angle_alpha   90.00
_cell.angle_beta   90.00
_cell.angle_gamma   90.00
#
_symmetry.space_group_name_H-M   'P 1'
#
loop_
_entity.id
_entity.type
_entity.pdbx_description
1 polymer ?
#
loop_
_entity_poly.entity_id
_entity_poly.type
_entity_poly.pdbx_seq_one_letter_code
_entity_poly.pdbx_strand_id
1 'polypeptide(L)'
;MQRDIPAAIAAAGLAGTSLILGSCGLFDKPVKPAVSRAVARPALFERRAEGSEAIWGLRAGLNVAALSCRGRGRPPVAPAYARMLMRHRGLLATAHREEQGRQGLGTFDRQQTRVYNTFANQASPARFCHAAITVAQRANALDSAQFASAAPHMLGELKAALHRP
;
A
#
# COMPACT_ATOMS: atom_id res chain seq x y z
N MET A 1 11.58 32.45 -34.50
CA MET A 1 11.98 31.04 -34.60
C MET A 1 10.71 30.21 -34.85
N GLN A 2 10.23 30.25 -36.09
CA GLN A 2 9.18 29.36 -36.60
C GLN A 2 9.77 27.97 -36.82
N ARG A 3 9.06 26.92 -36.40
CA ARG A 3 9.12 25.60 -37.02
C ARG A 3 7.72 24.98 -36.98
N ASP A 4 6.94 25.33 -37.99
CA ASP A 4 5.82 24.53 -38.47
C ASP A 4 6.38 23.25 -39.12
N ILE A 5 5.78 22.10 -38.83
CA ILE A 5 6.04 20.83 -39.52
C ILE A 5 4.71 20.34 -40.11
N PRO A 6 4.64 20.09 -41.44
CA PRO A 6 3.39 19.84 -42.14
C PRO A 6 2.86 18.42 -42.00
N ALA A 7 1.54 18.31 -42.12
CA ALA A 7 0.79 17.09 -42.35
C ALA A 7 1.12 16.50 -43.74
N ALA A 8 1.26 15.18 -43.82
CA ALA A 8 1.24 14.44 -45.08
C ALA A 8 0.11 13.41 -45.04
N ILE A 9 -0.84 13.62 -45.94
CA ILE A 9 -1.93 12.72 -46.33
C ILE A 9 -1.35 11.72 -47.34
N ALA A 10 -1.71 10.44 -47.21
CA ALA A 10 -1.75 9.52 -48.35
C ALA A 10 -2.82 8.44 -48.11
N ALA A 11 -3.92 8.57 -48.84
CA ALA A 11 -4.90 7.53 -49.09
C ALA A 11 -4.49 6.79 -50.38
N ALA A 12 -4.67 5.47 -50.44
CA ALA A 12 -5.10 4.70 -51.62
C ALA A 12 -4.89 3.20 -51.38
N GLY A 13 -5.88 2.39 -51.77
CA GLY A 13 -5.72 0.92 -51.85
C GLY A 13 -7.04 0.15 -51.81
N LEU A 14 -7.81 0.24 -52.89
CA LEU A 14 -8.98 -0.59 -53.18
C LEU A 14 -8.60 -2.03 -53.55
N ALA A 15 -9.60 -2.91 -53.38
CA ALA A 15 -9.87 -4.15 -54.12
C ALA A 15 -9.22 -5.44 -53.61
N GLY A 16 -10.08 -6.45 -53.41
CA GLY A 16 -9.65 -7.84 -53.22
C GLY A 16 -10.70 -8.77 -52.64
N THR A 17 -11.94 -8.75 -53.13
CA THR A 17 -12.94 -9.78 -52.81
C THR A 17 -12.48 -11.10 -53.43
N SER A 18 -12.03 -12.05 -52.60
CA SER A 18 -11.81 -13.44 -53.02
C SER A 18 -12.77 -14.36 -52.27
N LEU A 19 -13.77 -14.83 -53.00
CA LEU A 19 -14.61 -15.97 -52.65
C LEU A 19 -13.71 -17.23 -52.65
N ILE A 20 -13.49 -17.83 -51.50
CA ILE A 20 -12.96 -19.19 -51.41
C ILE A 20 -14.14 -20.12 -51.11
N LEU A 21 -14.55 -20.85 -52.15
CA LEU A 21 -15.30 -22.10 -51.99
C LEU A 21 -14.36 -23.17 -51.40
N GLY A 22 -14.91 -23.94 -50.46
CA GLY A 22 -14.52 -25.34 -50.27
C GLY A 22 -13.48 -25.62 -49.19
N SER A 23 -13.96 -26.11 -48.04
CA SER A 23 -13.72 -27.51 -47.62
C SER A 23 -14.34 -27.77 -46.25
N CYS A 24 -15.19 -28.80 -46.20
CA CYS A 24 -15.49 -29.50 -44.95
C CYS A 24 -14.19 -30.11 -44.42
N GLY A 25 -13.80 -29.70 -43.23
CA GLY A 25 -12.64 -30.22 -42.53
C GLY A 25 -12.65 -29.72 -41.09
N LEU A 26 -13.52 -30.30 -40.25
CA LEU A 26 -13.42 -30.17 -38.81
C LEU A 26 -12.16 -30.93 -38.35
N PHE A 27 -11.02 -30.26 -38.41
CA PHE A 27 -9.85 -30.63 -37.63
C PHE A 27 -10.11 -30.15 -36.20
N ASP A 28 -10.55 -31.07 -35.33
CA ASP A 28 -10.55 -30.84 -33.89
C ASP A 28 -9.10 -30.62 -33.44
N LYS A 29 -8.73 -29.35 -33.23
CA LYS A 29 -7.49 -29.02 -32.53
C LYS A 29 -7.65 -29.49 -31.09
N PRO A 30 -6.65 -30.18 -30.50
CA PRO A 30 -6.69 -30.47 -29.09
C PRO A 30 -6.73 -29.15 -28.32
N VAL A 31 -7.88 -28.87 -27.69
CA VAL A 31 -8.02 -27.76 -26.75
C VAL A 31 -7.09 -28.08 -25.58
N LYS A 32 -5.97 -27.36 -25.49
CA LYS A 32 -5.15 -27.36 -24.27
C LYS A 32 -6.09 -27.01 -23.11
N PRO A 33 -6.13 -27.79 -22.02
CA PRO A 33 -6.97 -27.44 -20.89
C PRO A 33 -6.52 -26.08 -20.39
N ALA A 34 -7.38 -25.08 -20.54
CA ALA A 34 -7.21 -23.80 -19.90
C ALA A 34 -7.27 -24.09 -18.39
N VAL A 35 -6.12 -24.06 -17.73
CA VAL A 35 -6.05 -24.09 -16.28
C VAL A 35 -6.70 -22.80 -15.79
N SER A 36 -7.99 -22.85 -15.48
CA SER A 36 -8.77 -21.74 -14.94
C SER A 36 -8.24 -21.34 -13.56
N ARG A 37 -7.24 -20.44 -13.54
CA ARG A 37 -6.76 -19.79 -12.32
C ARG A 37 -7.57 -18.51 -12.05
N ALA A 38 -8.84 -18.64 -11.74
CA ALA A 38 -9.72 -17.48 -11.56
C ALA A 38 -10.67 -17.62 -10.36
N VAL A 39 -10.18 -17.95 -9.16
CA VAL A 39 -10.94 -17.77 -7.90
C VAL A 39 -10.09 -17.23 -6.73
N ALA A 40 -8.75 -17.23 -6.78
CA ALA A 40 -7.91 -16.80 -5.65
C ALA A 40 -7.55 -15.29 -5.58
N ARG A 41 -7.95 -14.48 -6.58
CA ARG A 41 -7.48 -13.07 -6.72
C ARG A 41 -8.16 -12.06 -5.76
N PRO A 42 -9.47 -12.13 -5.45
CA PRO A 42 -10.12 -11.14 -4.59
C PRO A 42 -9.62 -11.18 -3.14
N ALA A 43 -9.55 -12.37 -2.54
CA ALA A 43 -9.10 -12.52 -1.15
C ALA A 43 -7.62 -12.16 -0.94
N LEU A 44 -6.78 -12.36 -1.95
CA LEU A 44 -5.37 -11.97 -1.91
C LEU A 44 -5.19 -10.46 -2.06
N PHE A 45 -6.04 -9.81 -2.85
CA PHE A 45 -6.07 -8.35 -2.96
C PHE A 45 -6.52 -7.72 -1.64
N GLU A 46 -7.59 -8.24 -1.03
CA GLU A 46 -8.09 -7.75 0.27
C GLU A 46 -7.03 -7.87 1.37
N ARG A 47 -6.40 -9.05 1.52
CA ARG A 47 -5.33 -9.24 2.51
C ARG A 47 -4.13 -8.31 2.29
N ARG A 48 -3.80 -7.99 1.04
CA ARG A 48 -2.74 -7.01 0.74
C ARG A 48 -3.19 -5.59 1.08
N ALA A 49 -4.43 -5.24 0.78
CA ALA A 49 -5.01 -3.94 1.15
C ALA A 49 -5.03 -3.76 2.66
N GLU A 50 -5.48 -4.75 3.42
CA GLU A 50 -5.42 -4.76 4.89
C GLU A 50 -3.98 -4.64 5.41
N GLY A 51 -3.04 -5.37 4.80
CA GLY A 51 -1.62 -5.31 5.15
C GLY A 51 -1.01 -3.93 4.89
N SER A 52 -1.30 -3.32 3.74
CA SER A 52 -0.80 -2.00 3.37
C SER A 52 -1.43 -0.89 4.20
N GLU A 53 -2.72 -0.96 4.49
CA GLU A 53 -3.39 -0.07 5.44
C GLU A 53 -2.77 -0.19 6.85
N ALA A 54 -2.46 -1.40 7.31
CA ALA A 54 -1.82 -1.61 8.61
C ALA A 54 -0.39 -1.04 8.68
N ILE A 55 0.44 -1.32 7.67
CA ILE A 55 1.81 -0.80 7.56
C ILE A 55 1.80 0.73 7.54
N TRP A 56 0.92 1.31 6.72
CA TRP A 56 0.85 2.76 6.55
C TRP A 56 0.24 3.46 7.78
N GLY A 57 -0.77 2.87 8.41
CA GLY A 57 -1.34 3.32 9.68
C GLY A 57 -0.33 3.27 10.82
N LEU A 58 0.49 2.21 10.88
CA LEU A 58 1.56 2.09 11.88
C LEU A 58 2.65 3.15 11.69
N ARG A 59 3.03 3.43 10.43
CA ARG A 59 3.93 4.55 10.11
C ARG A 59 3.35 5.88 10.59
N ALA A 60 2.07 6.14 10.37
CA ALA A 60 1.42 7.38 10.82
C ALA A 60 1.41 7.50 12.35
N GLY A 61 1.06 6.43 13.08
CA GLY A 61 1.08 6.43 14.55
C GLY A 61 2.48 6.68 15.13
N LEU A 62 3.51 6.03 14.57
CA LEU A 62 4.89 6.26 15.00
C LEU A 62 5.42 7.64 14.61
N ASN A 63 4.91 8.26 13.55
CA ASN A 63 5.21 9.65 13.22
C ASN A 63 4.66 10.61 14.28
N VAL A 64 3.40 10.45 14.69
CA VAL A 64 2.81 11.24 15.78
C VAL A 64 3.60 11.03 17.07
N ALA A 65 4.00 9.79 17.38
CA ALA A 65 4.83 9.49 18.54
C ALA A 65 6.20 10.18 18.47
N ALA A 66 6.85 10.18 17.31
CA ALA A 66 8.13 10.88 17.13
C ALA A 66 8.04 12.39 17.43
N LEU A 67 6.89 13.01 17.16
CA LEU A 67 6.65 14.44 17.42
C LEU A 67 6.23 14.72 18.86
N SER A 68 5.39 13.87 19.44
CA SER A 68 4.74 14.09 20.74
C SER A 68 5.49 13.50 21.94
N CYS A 69 6.23 12.40 21.75
CA CYS A 69 6.90 11.67 22.83
C CYS A 69 8.28 12.26 23.14
N ARG A 70 8.27 13.23 24.05
CA ARG A 70 9.46 13.88 24.62
C ARG A 70 9.16 14.49 25.99
N GLY A 71 10.20 14.67 26.81
CA GLY A 71 10.11 15.28 28.14
C GLY A 71 9.85 14.28 29.29
N ARG A 72 9.58 14.81 30.49
CA ARG A 72 9.49 14.02 31.74
C ARG A 72 8.45 12.89 31.64
N GLY A 73 8.92 11.64 31.81
CA GLY A 73 8.08 10.44 31.85
C GLY A 73 7.65 9.89 30.49
N ARG A 74 8.14 10.43 29.36
CA ARG A 74 7.82 9.92 28.01
C ARG A 74 9.10 9.55 27.27
N PRO A 75 9.29 8.27 26.89
CA PRO A 75 10.49 7.85 26.17
C PRO A 75 10.54 8.50 24.77
N PRO A 76 11.72 8.96 24.31
CA PRO A 76 11.86 9.55 22.98
C PRO A 76 11.70 8.49 21.89
N VAL A 77 10.82 8.75 20.92
CA VAL A 77 10.53 7.80 19.81
C VAL A 77 11.24 8.16 18.51
N ALA A 78 11.57 9.44 18.30
CA ALA A 78 12.13 9.94 17.04
C ALA A 78 13.32 9.13 16.49
N PRO A 79 14.35 8.75 17.29
CA PRO A 79 15.48 7.98 16.77
C PRO A 79 15.09 6.58 16.28
N ALA A 80 14.20 5.89 17.00
CA ALA A 80 13.74 4.55 16.60
C ALA A 80 12.83 4.61 15.36
N TYR A 81 11.98 5.62 15.27
CA TYR A 81 11.14 5.88 14.10
C TYR A 81 11.98 6.17 12.84
N ALA A 82 12.98 7.05 12.95
CA ALA A 82 13.86 7.37 11.82
C ALA A 82 14.59 6.12 11.29
N ARG A 83 15.08 5.24 12.17
CA ARG A 83 15.68 3.96 11.77
C ARG A 83 14.68 3.04 11.06
N MET A 84 13.45 2.97 11.55
CA MET A 84 12.39 2.16 10.96
C MET A 84 12.07 2.61 9.52
N LEU A 85 11.97 3.93 9.31
CA LEU A 85 11.77 4.49 7.97
C LEU A 85 12.89 4.10 7.00
N MET A 86 14.14 4.19 7.44
CA MET A 86 15.30 3.85 6.61
C MET A 86 15.35 2.35 6.30
N ARG A 87 15.12 1.50 7.29
CA ARG A 87 15.15 0.03 7.16
C ARG A 87 14.06 -0.49 6.22
N HIS A 88 12.85 0.06 6.30
CA HIS A 88 11.69 -0.44 5.58
C HIS A 88 11.23 0.46 4.43
N ARG A 89 12.11 1.35 3.92
CA ARG A 89 11.78 2.33 2.89
C ARG A 89 11.02 1.76 1.68
N GLY A 90 11.44 0.58 1.20
CA GLY A 90 10.84 -0.06 0.03
C GLY A 90 9.43 -0.59 0.31
N LEU A 91 9.25 -1.23 1.47
CA LEU A 91 7.95 -1.71 1.93
C LEU A 91 6.98 -0.54 2.15
N LEU A 92 7.43 0.52 2.83
CA LEU A 92 6.62 1.72 3.08
C LEU A 92 6.20 2.41 1.77
N ALA A 93 7.10 2.49 0.79
CA ALA A 93 6.78 3.04 -0.52
C ALA A 93 5.75 2.19 -1.28
N THR A 94 5.81 0.86 -1.16
CA THR A 94 4.80 -0.04 -1.73
C THR A 94 3.45 0.14 -1.05
N ALA A 95 3.40 0.10 0.28
CA ALA A 95 2.16 0.30 1.04
C ALA A 95 1.49 1.65 0.72
N HIS A 96 2.28 2.71 0.59
CA HIS A 96 1.79 4.02 0.17
C HIS A 96 1.12 4.00 -1.21
N ARG A 97 1.78 3.40 -2.21
CA ARG A 97 1.23 3.30 -3.58
C ARG A 97 -0.06 2.47 -3.62
N GLU A 98 -0.11 1.38 -2.86
CA GLU A 98 -1.29 0.52 -2.78
C GLU A 98 -2.48 1.26 -2.15
N GLU A 99 -2.25 1.98 -1.04
CA GLU A 99 -3.31 2.75 -0.39
C GLU A 99 -3.81 3.93 -1.23
N GLN A 100 -2.90 4.67 -1.86
CA GLN A 100 -3.29 5.75 -2.78
C GLN A 100 -4.05 5.22 -4.00
N GLY A 101 -3.58 4.12 -4.60
CA GLY A 101 -4.20 3.51 -5.77
C GLY A 101 -5.59 2.94 -5.48
N ARG A 102 -5.82 2.43 -4.27
CA ARG A 102 -7.11 1.89 -3.83
C ARG A 102 -8.16 2.96 -3.61
N GLN A 103 -7.80 4.07 -2.99
CA GLN A 103 -8.77 5.07 -2.53
C GLN A 103 -8.94 6.25 -3.49
N GLY A 104 -7.95 6.51 -4.36
CA GLY A 104 -7.83 7.77 -5.07
C GLY A 104 -7.36 8.90 -4.14
N LEU A 105 -6.69 9.91 -4.70
CA LEU A 105 -5.96 10.93 -3.93
C LEU A 105 -6.82 11.63 -2.86
N GLY A 106 -8.00 12.14 -3.23
CA GLY A 106 -8.83 12.89 -2.29
C GLY A 106 -9.39 12.06 -1.12
N THR A 107 -9.70 10.78 -1.35
CA THR A 107 -10.17 9.89 -0.27
C THR A 107 -9.00 9.46 0.61
N PHE A 108 -7.85 9.19 0.00
CA PHE A 108 -6.60 8.88 0.70
C PHE A 108 -6.23 10.01 1.67
N ASP A 109 -6.21 11.26 1.22
CA ASP A 109 -5.84 12.40 2.07
C ASP A 109 -6.79 12.58 3.28
N ARG A 110 -8.10 12.39 3.06
CA ARG A 110 -9.08 12.40 4.16
C ARG A 110 -8.85 11.25 5.13
N GLN A 111 -8.56 10.05 4.63
CA GLN A 111 -8.26 8.90 5.47
C GLN A 111 -6.98 9.13 6.28
N GLN A 112 -5.93 9.67 5.65
CA GLN A 112 -4.70 10.04 6.35
C GLN A 112 -4.98 11.02 7.48
N THR A 113 -5.71 12.10 7.19
CA THR A 113 -6.10 13.10 8.19
C THR A 113 -6.79 12.45 9.39
N ARG A 114 -7.74 11.53 9.16
CA ARG A 114 -8.42 10.79 10.24
C ARG A 114 -7.45 9.94 11.07
N VAL A 115 -6.52 9.23 10.42
CA VAL A 115 -5.53 8.40 11.11
C VAL A 115 -4.62 9.25 11.98
N TYR A 116 -4.09 10.36 11.46
CA TYR A 116 -3.26 11.28 12.26
C TYR A 116 -4.03 11.86 13.44
N ASN A 117 -5.27 12.33 13.22
CA ASN A 117 -6.10 12.89 14.28
C ASN A 117 -6.41 11.85 15.37
N THR A 118 -6.62 10.59 14.99
CA THR A 118 -6.81 9.49 15.94
C THR A 118 -5.61 9.33 16.85
N PHE A 119 -4.40 9.28 16.29
CA PHE A 119 -3.17 9.15 17.08
C PHE A 119 -2.78 10.42 17.83
N ALA A 120 -3.20 11.60 17.39
CA ALA A 120 -2.94 12.86 18.09
C ALA A 120 -3.86 13.03 19.31
N ASN A 121 -5.06 12.45 19.31
CA ASN A 121 -6.04 12.58 20.37
C ASN A 121 -5.89 11.51 21.47
N GLN A 122 -4.72 11.49 22.13
CA GLN A 122 -4.36 10.48 23.13
C GLN A 122 -4.99 10.80 24.49
N ALA A 123 -5.83 9.90 25.03
CA ALA A 123 -6.35 10.03 26.39
C ALA A 123 -5.30 9.69 27.47
N SER A 124 -4.24 8.95 27.09
CA SER A 124 -3.09 8.59 27.93
C SER A 124 -1.75 8.72 27.20
N PRO A 125 -1.17 9.94 27.10
CA PRO A 125 0.06 10.18 26.35
C PRO A 125 1.28 9.38 26.85
N ALA A 126 1.40 9.15 28.15
CA ALA A 126 2.51 8.36 28.70
C ALA A 126 2.45 6.89 28.24
N ARG A 127 1.27 6.27 28.35
CA ARG A 127 1.04 4.89 27.90
C ARG A 127 1.27 4.76 26.39
N PHE A 128 0.74 5.69 25.61
CA PHE A 128 0.99 5.75 24.17
C PHE A 128 2.49 5.81 23.85
N CYS A 129 3.26 6.67 24.52
CA CYS A 129 4.69 6.79 24.26
C CYS A 129 5.49 5.54 24.64
N HIS A 130 5.15 4.86 25.75
CA HIS A 130 5.76 3.59 26.12
C HIS A 130 5.45 2.46 25.12
N ALA A 131 4.20 2.39 24.64
CA ALA A 131 3.83 1.44 23.59
C ALA A 131 4.58 1.76 22.28
N ALA A 132 4.61 3.03 21.88
CA ALA A 132 5.22 3.48 20.64
C ALA A 132 6.72 3.18 20.57
N ILE A 133 7.48 3.41 21.65
CA ILE A 133 8.92 3.06 21.65
C ILE A 133 9.13 1.54 21.52
N THR A 134 8.32 0.74 22.23
CA THR A 134 8.39 -0.73 22.20
C THR A 134 8.05 -1.27 20.81
N VAL A 135 7.02 -0.72 20.17
CA VAL A 135 6.61 -1.04 18.80
C VAL A 135 7.69 -0.63 17.79
N ALA A 136 8.24 0.60 17.90
CA ALA A 136 9.29 1.08 17.00
C ALA A 136 10.57 0.25 17.10
N GLN A 137 10.95 -0.19 18.32
CA GLN A 137 12.10 -1.06 18.53
C GLN A 137 11.87 -2.46 17.92
N ARG A 138 10.69 -3.05 18.11
CA ARG A 138 10.35 -4.34 17.48
C ARG A 138 10.35 -4.23 15.96
N ALA A 139 9.77 -3.17 15.38
CA ALA A 139 9.84 -2.95 13.93
C ALA A 139 11.29 -2.94 13.42
N ASN A 140 12.21 -2.27 14.12
CA ASN A 140 13.62 -2.24 13.76
C ASN A 140 14.34 -3.60 13.88
N ALA A 141 13.86 -4.51 14.73
CA ALA A 141 14.44 -5.84 14.92
C ALA A 141 14.04 -6.83 13.82
N LEU A 142 12.96 -6.55 13.09
CA LEU A 142 12.43 -7.41 12.03
C LEU A 142 13.05 -7.07 10.67
N ASP A 143 13.11 -8.04 9.76
CA ASP A 143 13.22 -7.74 8.34
C ASP A 143 11.90 -7.19 7.78
N SER A 144 11.88 -6.75 6.51
CA SER A 144 10.67 -6.14 5.93
C SER A 144 9.52 -7.13 5.74
N ALA A 145 9.78 -8.42 5.48
CA ALA A 145 8.72 -9.41 5.32
C ALA A 145 8.07 -9.71 6.68
N GLN A 146 8.88 -9.93 7.70
CA GLN A 146 8.44 -10.11 9.07
C GLN A 146 7.69 -8.89 9.59
N PHE A 147 8.20 -7.67 9.34
CA PHE A 147 7.53 -6.44 9.72
C PHE A 147 6.17 -6.30 9.04
N ALA A 148 6.05 -6.63 7.75
CA ALA A 148 4.78 -6.61 7.03
C ALA A 148 3.74 -7.56 7.67
N SER A 149 4.16 -8.79 8.03
CA SER A 149 3.29 -9.75 8.71
C SER A 149 2.88 -9.30 10.11
N ALA A 150 3.77 -8.61 10.84
CA ALA A 150 3.52 -8.17 12.21
C ALA A 150 2.75 -6.83 12.31
N ALA A 151 2.70 -6.04 11.23
CA ALA A 151 2.15 -4.68 11.25
C ALA A 151 0.69 -4.58 11.75
N PRO A 152 -0.26 -5.47 11.37
CA PRO A 152 -1.63 -5.41 11.89
C PRO A 152 -1.71 -5.53 13.41
N HIS A 153 -0.95 -6.48 13.98
CA HIS A 153 -0.89 -6.68 15.43
C HIS A 153 -0.25 -5.48 16.14
N MET A 154 0.90 -5.00 15.63
CA MET A 154 1.59 -3.83 16.18
C MET A 154 0.74 -2.55 16.12
N LEU A 155 -0.06 -2.39 15.06
CA LEU A 155 -1.01 -1.29 14.94
C LEU A 155 -2.13 -1.40 15.98
N GLY A 156 -2.65 -2.61 16.22
CA GLY A 156 -3.65 -2.88 17.26
C GLY A 156 -3.14 -2.52 18.66
N GLU A 157 -1.93 -2.94 19.01
CA GLU A 157 -1.28 -2.57 20.28
C GLU A 157 -1.14 -1.06 20.44
N LEU A 158 -0.70 -0.36 19.38
CA LEU A 158 -0.51 1.09 19.41
C LEU A 158 -1.84 1.84 19.57
N LYS A 159 -2.91 1.37 18.90
CA LYS A 159 -4.26 1.91 19.03
C LYS A 159 -4.83 1.66 20.43
N ALA A 160 -4.65 0.47 20.99
CA ALA A 160 -5.09 0.14 22.34
C ALA A 160 -4.45 1.04 23.41
N ALA A 161 -3.23 1.53 23.16
CA ALA A 161 -2.53 2.45 24.05
C ALA A 161 -3.07 3.89 24.03
N LEU A 162 -3.99 4.25 23.13
CA LEU A 162 -4.59 5.58 23.05
C LEU A 162 -5.56 5.86 24.20
N HIS A 163 -6.21 4.82 24.71
CA HIS A 163 -7.29 4.93 25.68
C HIS A 163 -6.79 4.69 27.12
N ARG A 164 -7.53 5.20 28.10
CA ARG A 164 -7.35 4.78 29.50
C ARG A 164 -7.95 3.37 29.66
N PRO A 165 -7.36 2.51 30.50
CA PRO A 165 -7.96 1.22 30.83
C PRO A 165 -9.35 1.39 31.45
#